data_AF-A0A7Y2IF27-F1
#
_entry.id   AF-A0A7Y2IF27-F1
#
_cell.length_a   1.000
_cell.length_b   1.000
_cell.length_c   1.000
_cell.angle_alpha   90.00
_cell.angle_beta   90.00
_cell.angle_gamma   90.00
#
_symmetry.space_group_name_H-M   'P 1'
#
loop_
_entity.id
_entity.type
_entity.pdbx_description
1 polymer ?
#
loop_
_entity_poly.entity_id
_entity_poly.type
_entity_poly.pdbx_seq_one_letter_code
_entity_poly.pdbx_strand_id
1 'polypeptide(L)'
;MRLSSAILLLAGVSIATYFARAGMILILADRPMPEPVMRALRNVGPAVLAALVVTLVANPEEANSGVELAEVAGMVAAITTAIKTRNLIPTLALGLIVFWVVRAVT
;
A
#
# COMPACT_ATOMS: atom_id res chain seq x y z
N MET A 1 12.37 -24.87 -1.54
CA MET A 1 12.18 -24.40 -0.15
C MET A 1 11.40 -25.45 0.62
N ARG A 2 11.88 -25.90 1.78
CA ARG A 2 11.16 -26.90 2.62
C ARG A 2 9.98 -26.22 3.31
N LEU A 3 8.82 -26.89 3.33
CA LEU A 3 7.56 -26.39 3.91
C LEU A 3 7.74 -25.88 5.36
N SER A 4 8.56 -26.57 6.16
CA SER A 4 8.88 -26.13 7.54
C SER A 4 9.53 -24.75 7.62
N SER A 5 10.44 -24.41 6.68
CA SER A 5 11.10 -23.11 6.67
C SER A 5 10.12 -21.99 6.32
N ALA A 6 9.19 -22.24 5.39
CA ALA A 6 8.17 -21.26 5.00
C ALA A 6 7.21 -20.95 6.15
N ILE A 7 6.78 -21.96 6.92
CA ILE A 7 5.89 -21.78 8.07
C ILE A 7 6.57 -20.98 9.18
N LEU A 8 7.85 -21.26 9.45
CA LEU A 8 8.63 -20.53 10.45
C LEU A 8 8.83 -19.06 10.07
N LEU A 9 9.11 -18.78 8.78
CA LEU A 9 9.23 -17.41 8.29
C LEU A 9 7.91 -16.65 8.35
N LEU A 10 6.80 -17.28 7.93
CA LEU A 10 5.46 -16.71 8.04
C LEU A 10 5.12 -16.40 9.49
N ALA A 11 5.32 -17.36 10.40
CA ALA A 11 5.05 -17.16 11.82
C ALA A 11 5.90 -16.01 12.39
N GLY A 12 7.20 -15.97 12.10
CA GLY A 12 8.10 -14.91 12.55
C GLY A 12 7.71 -13.53 12.04
N VAL A 13 7.45 -13.38 10.74
CA VAL A 13 7.02 -12.12 10.12
C VAL A 13 5.66 -11.67 10.67
N SER A 14 4.73 -12.60 10.84
CA SER A 14 3.40 -12.32 11.38
C SER A 14 3.50 -11.75 12.79
N ILE A 15 4.25 -12.43 13.66
CA ILE A 15 4.44 -12.00 15.05
C ILE A 15 5.14 -10.64 15.10
N ALA A 16 6.23 -10.45 14.36
CA ALA A 16 6.96 -9.20 14.35
C ALA A 16 6.08 -8.02 13.87
N THR A 17 5.28 -8.24 12.82
CA THR A 17 4.38 -7.23 12.25
C THR A 17 3.26 -6.86 13.23
N TYR A 18 2.59 -7.87 13.80
CA TYR A 18 1.54 -7.63 14.80
C TYR A 18 2.09 -6.98 16.05
N PHE A 19 3.28 -7.36 16.50
CA PHE A 19 3.93 -6.76 17.66
C PHE A 19 4.25 -5.28 17.43
N ALA A 20 4.85 -4.93 16.29
CA ALA A 20 5.13 -3.53 15.95
C ALA A 20 3.85 -2.68 15.87
N ARG A 21 2.77 -3.24 15.30
CA ARG A 21 1.48 -2.55 15.16
C ARG A 21 0.74 -2.42 16.48
N ALA A 22 0.60 -3.52 17.22
CA ALA A 22 -0.11 -3.58 18.49
C ALA A 22 0.66 -2.85 19.59
N GLY A 23 1.99 -2.91 19.61
CA GLY A 23 2.82 -2.19 20.58
C GLY A 23 2.59 -0.68 20.51
N MET A 24 2.61 -0.09 19.32
CA MET A 24 2.30 1.33 19.12
C MET A 24 0.88 1.69 19.57
N ILE A 25 -0.10 0.82 19.33
CA ILE A 25 -1.51 1.06 19.69
C ILE A 25 -1.72 0.92 21.20
N LEU A 26 -1.21 -0.15 21.83
CA LEU A 26 -1.39 -0.43 23.27
C LEU A 26 -0.67 0.60 24.14
N ILE A 27 0.56 1.01 23.76
CA ILE A 27 1.33 2.00 24.51
C ILE A 27 0.61 3.37 24.55
N LEU A 28 -0.18 3.67 23.52
CA LEU A 28 -0.88 4.94 23.36
C LEU A 28 -2.38 4.87 23.67
N ALA A 29 -2.90 3.70 24.08
CA ALA A 29 -4.33 3.46 24.25
C ALA A 29 -4.95 4.24 25.42
N ASP A 30 -4.20 4.49 26.50
CA ASP A 30 -4.70 5.13 27.74
C ASP A 30 -4.32 6.62 27.88
N ARG A 31 -3.67 7.23 26.88
CA ARG A 31 -3.22 8.64 26.95
C ARG A 31 -3.91 9.48 25.88
N PRO A 32 -4.34 10.73 26.19
CA PRO A 32 -4.78 11.65 25.15
C PRO A 32 -3.62 11.88 24.19
N MET A 33 -3.82 11.50 22.92
CA MET A 33 -2.77 11.61 21.90
C MET A 33 -2.35 13.07 21.75
N PRO A 34 -1.05 13.39 21.88
CA PRO A 34 -0.57 14.75 21.73
C PRO A 34 -0.78 15.25 20.29
N GLU A 35 -1.17 16.52 20.14
CA GLU A 35 -1.43 17.22 18.86
C GLU A 35 -0.44 16.89 17.72
N PRO A 36 0.89 16.84 17.93
CA PRO A 36 1.85 16.52 16.88
C PRO A 36 1.67 15.12 16.28
N VAL A 37 1.33 14.13 17.12
CA VAL A 37 1.12 12.74 16.68
C VAL A 37 -0.15 12.63 15.86
N MET A 38 -1.22 13.32 16.28
CA MET A 38 -2.48 13.37 15.52
C MET A 38 -2.28 13.96 14.11
N ARG A 39 -1.46 15.02 14.00
CA ARG A 39 -1.10 15.63 12.71
C ARG A 39 -0.28 14.68 11.84
N ALA A 40 0.67 13.96 12.43
CA ALA A 40 1.45 12.94 11.70
C ALA A 40 0.56 11.78 11.21
N LEU A 41 -0.37 11.30 12.04
CA LEU A 41 -1.28 10.20 11.69
C LEU A 41 -2.21 10.54 10.52
N ARG A 42 -2.61 11.81 10.37
CA ARG A 42 -3.40 12.27 9.21
C ARG A 42 -2.64 12.18 7.88
N ASN A 43 -1.31 12.20 7.92
CA ASN A 43 -0.44 12.15 6.74
C ASN A 43 0.05 10.74 6.40
N VAL A 44 -0.37 9.71 7.15
CA VAL A 44 0.04 8.32 6.90
C VAL A 44 -0.41 7.84 5.52
N GLY A 45 -1.64 8.18 5.11
CA GLY A 45 -2.15 7.84 3.78
C GLY A 45 -1.23 8.30 2.64
N PRO A 46 -0.99 9.61 2.47
CA PRO A 46 -0.08 10.12 1.43
C PRO A 46 1.38 9.69 1.63
N ALA A 47 1.87 9.54 2.87
CA ALA A 47 3.23 9.07 3.13
C ALA A 47 3.46 7.63 2.64
N VAL A 48 2.49 6.74 2.85
CA VAL A 48 2.55 5.36 2.36
C VAL A 48 2.54 5.32 0.84
N LEU A 49 1.68 6.12 0.19
CA LEU A 49 1.67 6.22 -1.28
C LEU A 49 3.01 6.72 -1.83
N ALA A 50 3.61 7.73 -1.20
CA ALA A 50 4.93 8.23 -1.60
C ALA A 50 6.02 7.15 -1.43
N ALA A 51 6.00 6.40 -0.33
CA ALA A 51 6.95 5.31 -0.10
C ALA A 51 6.84 4.21 -1.17
N LEU A 52 5.61 3.82 -1.55
CA LEU A 52 5.38 2.84 -2.62
C LEU A 52 5.97 3.30 -3.97
N VAL A 53 5.77 4.58 -4.33
CA VAL A 53 6.34 5.15 -5.56
C VAL A 53 7.86 5.18 -5.51
N VAL A 54 8.45 5.55 -4.36
CA VAL A 54 9.90 5.55 -4.19
C VAL A 54 10.48 4.14 -4.31
N THR A 55 9.83 3.12 -3.74
CA THR A 55 10.26 1.73 -3.88
C THR A 55 10.19 1.25 -5.32
N LEU A 56 9.11 1.58 -6.04
CA LEU A 56 8.96 1.26 -7.47
C LEU A 56 10.09 1.88 -8.31
N VAL A 57 10.41 3.16 -8.07
CA VAL A 57 11.49 3.86 -8.78
C VAL A 57 12.88 3.34 -8.39
N ALA A 58 13.06 2.90 -7.15
CA ALA A 58 14.34 2.36 -6.68
C ALA A 58 14.67 0.98 -7.27
N ASN A 59 13.67 0.23 -7.76
CA ASN A 59 13.88 -1.05 -8.44
C ASN A 59 14.32 -0.81 -9.90
N PRO A 60 15.57 -1.14 -10.27
CA PRO A 60 16.09 -0.85 -11.61
C PRO A 60 15.42 -1.65 -12.72
N GLU A 61 14.90 -2.86 -12.43
CA GLU A 61 14.15 -3.65 -13.43
C GLU A 61 12.80 -3.03 -13.76
N GLU A 62 12.06 -2.59 -12.74
CA GLU A 62 10.76 -1.94 -12.90
C GLU A 62 10.93 -0.54 -13.52
N ALA A 63 11.94 0.21 -13.10
CA ALA A 63 12.26 1.53 -13.64
C ALA A 63 12.65 1.52 -15.14
N ASN A 64 13.26 0.43 -15.63
CA ASN A 64 13.62 0.29 -17.04
C ASN A 64 12.50 -0.32 -17.90
N SER A 65 11.41 -0.83 -17.30
CA SER A 65 10.32 -1.50 -18.03
C SER A 65 9.41 -0.54 -18.81
N GLY A 66 9.56 0.78 -18.62
CA GLY A 66 8.73 1.77 -19.28
C GLY A 66 7.28 1.76 -18.78
N VAL A 67 6.45 2.66 -19.31
CA VAL A 67 5.02 2.72 -18.94
C VAL A 67 4.23 1.76 -19.83
N GLU A 68 3.70 0.69 -19.25
CA GLU A 68 2.84 -0.27 -19.97
C GLU A 68 1.41 0.24 -20.12
N LEU A 69 0.70 -0.27 -21.13
CA LEU A 69 -0.70 0.07 -21.41
C LEU A 69 -1.62 -0.23 -20.20
N ALA A 70 -1.29 -1.27 -19.43
CA ALA A 70 -1.99 -1.65 -18.20
C ALA A 70 -1.89 -0.58 -17.10
N GLU A 71 -0.71 0.03 -16.93
CA GLU A 71 -0.50 1.11 -15.94
C GLU A 71 -1.31 2.35 -16.31
N VAL A 72 -1.32 2.73 -17.58
CA VAL A 72 -2.11 3.88 -18.06
C VAL A 72 -3.60 3.63 -17.88
N ALA A 73 -4.08 2.43 -18.23
CA ALA A 73 -5.50 2.08 -18.08
C ALA A 73 -5.93 2.07 -16.61
N GLY A 74 -5.11 1.50 -15.72
CA GLY A 74 -5.33 1.52 -14.27
C GLY A 74 -5.33 2.95 -13.70
N MET A 75 -4.38 3.79 -14.12
CA MET A 75 -4.29 5.19 -13.71
C MET A 75 -5.53 5.99 -14.13
N VAL A 76 -5.97 5.86 -15.38
CA VAL A 76 -7.17 6.56 -15.87
C VAL A 76 -8.40 6.10 -15.08
N ALA A 77 -8.59 4.79 -14.87
CA ALA A 77 -9.70 4.28 -14.08
C ALA A 77 -9.69 4.81 -12.63
N ALA A 78 -8.51 4.86 -12.00
CA ALA A 78 -8.34 5.42 -10.66
C ALA A 78 -8.71 6.91 -10.63
N ILE A 79 -8.15 7.73 -11.53
CA ILE A 79 -8.43 9.19 -11.59
C ILE A 79 -9.93 9.44 -11.78
N THR A 80 -10.55 8.72 -12.72
CA THR A 80 -11.98 8.90 -13.04
C THR A 80 -12.87 8.55 -11.83
N THR A 81 -12.52 7.48 -11.12
CA THR A 81 -13.24 7.03 -9.91
C THR A 81 -13.03 7.98 -8.73
N ALA A 82 -11.81 8.52 -8.59
CA ALA A 82 -11.44 9.46 -7.54
C ALA A 82 -12.27 10.75 -7.63
N ILE A 83 -12.40 11.30 -8.83
CA ILE A 83 -13.17 12.54 -9.07
C ILE A 83 -14.65 12.33 -8.74
N LYS A 84 -15.21 11.16 -9.12
CA LYS A 84 -16.64 10.88 -8.95
C LYS A 84 -17.03 10.52 -7.53
N THR A 85 -16.19 9.75 -6.82
CA THR A 85 -16.58 9.16 -5.53
C THR A 85 -16.01 9.92 -4.33
N ARG A 86 -14.95 10.73 -4.52
CA ARG A 86 -14.17 11.39 -3.44
C ARG A 86 -13.79 10.46 -2.28
N ASN A 87 -13.72 9.16 -2.54
CA ASN A 87 -13.45 8.12 -1.56
C ASN A 87 -12.30 7.25 -2.05
N LEU A 88 -11.33 7.01 -1.16
CA LEU A 88 -10.08 6.31 -1.50
C LEU A 88 -10.29 4.82 -1.75
N ILE A 89 -11.17 4.17 -0.98
CA ILE A 89 -11.40 2.72 -1.10
C ILE A 89 -11.89 2.31 -2.49
N PRO A 90 -13.00 2.88 -3.03
CA PRO A 90 -13.47 2.50 -4.37
C PRO A 90 -12.49 2.92 -5.46
N THR A 91 -11.76 4.01 -5.28
CA THR A 91 -10.73 4.49 -6.21
C THR A 91 -9.60 3.48 -6.37
N LEU A 92 -9.04 3.02 -5.25
CA LEU A 92 -7.97 2.04 -5.24
C LEU A 92 -8.47 0.68 -5.76
N ALA A 93 -9.63 0.23 -5.31
CA ALA A 93 -10.19 -1.05 -5.74
C ALA A 93 -10.41 -1.10 -7.25
N LEU A 94 -11.06 -0.08 -7.84
CA LEU A 94 -11.34 -0.04 -9.28
C LEU A 94 -10.06 0.13 -10.10
N GLY A 95 -9.13 1.00 -9.68
CA GLY A 95 -7.85 1.16 -10.36
C GLY A 95 -7.06 -0.15 -10.40
N LEU A 96 -7.01 -0.88 -9.27
CA LEU A 96 -6.31 -2.15 -9.18
C LEU A 96 -6.99 -3.23 -10.05
N ILE A 97 -8.33 -3.34 -9.99
CA ILE A 97 -9.07 -4.30 -10.81
C ILE A 97 -8.81 -4.06 -12.29
N VAL A 98 -8.88 -2.81 -12.75
CA VAL A 98 -8.63 -2.47 -14.15
C VAL A 98 -7.19 -2.79 -14.53
N PHE A 99 -6.22 -2.41 -13.70
CA PHE A 99 -4.81 -2.75 -13.92
C PHE A 99 -4.61 -4.26 -14.11
N TRP A 100 -5.15 -5.08 -13.21
CA TRP A 100 -5.03 -6.54 -13.29
C TRP A 100 -5.72 -7.14 -14.52
N VAL A 101 -6.91 -6.65 -14.85
CA VAL A 101 -7.65 -7.13 -16.03
C VAL A 101 -6.91 -6.80 -17.31
N VAL A 102 -6.38 -5.58 -17.44
CA VAL A 102 -5.63 -5.19 -18.64
C VAL A 102 -4.31 -5.94 -18.74
N ARG A 103 -3.56 -6.05 -17.63
CA ARG A 103 -2.31 -6.83 -17.57
C ARG A 103 -2.51 -8.33 -17.84
N ALA A 104 -3.68 -8.88 -17.55
CA ALA A 104 -3.97 -10.28 -17.89
C ALA A 104 -4.22 -10.49 -19.39
N VAL A 105 -4.54 -9.43 -20.13
CA VAL A 105 -4.90 -9.48 -21.55
C VAL A 105 -3.73 -9.10 -22.47
N THR A 106 -2.81 -8.25 -22.00
CA THR A 106 -1.59 -7.82 -22.71
C THR A 106 -0.37 -8.58 -22.21
#